data_AF-A0A0X1U7K0-F1
#
_entry.id   AF-A0A0X1U7K0-F1
#
_cell.length_a   1.000
_cell.length_b   1.000
_cell.length_c   1.000
_cell.angle_alpha   90.00
_cell.angle_beta   90.00
_cell.angle_gamma   90.00
#
_symmetry.space_group_name_H-M   'P 1'
#
loop_
_entity.id
_entity.type
_entity.pdbx_description
1 polymer ?
#
loop_
_entity_poly.entity_id
_entity_poly.type
_entity_poly.pdbx_seq_one_letter_code
_entity_poly.pdbx_strand_id
1 'polypeptide(L)'
;MFIEEQKKINLINEKAITEKAKALYYQTLINFEIYKDSVMRINSNMKNLNYNNFAKVQSCHMTDGLFGEQKHLEYETVLKIKVTANLITLITSAHRIITCIKNCRNIEQSEDWKRLKTLIAINDKNYDNNLRNFMEHLDEKASKQNLDNSNAYFTPERTLFCSDDKVNIRFKFDPKSLNNINDLVDEVFKMLENRN
;
A
#
# COMPACT_ATOMS: atom_id res chain seq x y z
N MET A 1 -14.27 13.56 12.18
CA MET A 1 -13.06 13.10 11.45
C MET A 1 -11.88 14.08 11.58
N PHE A 2 -11.90 15.10 12.48
CA PHE A 2 -10.75 15.99 12.71
C PHE A 2 -10.13 15.84 14.12
N ILE A 3 -10.75 15.06 15.00
CA ILE A 3 -10.39 15.03 16.42
C ILE A 3 -9.18 14.11 16.67
N GLU A 4 -9.07 12.97 15.97
CA GLU A 4 -7.96 12.04 16.15
C GLU A 4 -6.66 12.53 15.51
N GLU A 5 -6.77 13.11 14.30
CA GLU A 5 -5.65 13.70 13.58
C GLU A 5 -5.10 14.92 14.34
N GLN A 6 -5.97 15.77 14.88
CA GLN A 6 -5.57 16.90 15.71
C GLN A 6 -4.86 16.44 17.00
N LYS A 7 -5.33 15.35 17.63
CA LYS A 7 -4.64 14.76 18.79
C LYS A 7 -3.24 14.30 18.44
N LYS A 8 -3.06 13.59 17.31
CA LYS A 8 -1.74 13.14 16.85
C LYS A 8 -0.81 14.33 16.54
N ILE A 9 -1.33 15.40 15.95
CA ILE A 9 -0.54 16.63 15.70
C ILE A 9 -0.11 17.31 17.00
N ASN A 10 -1.02 17.47 17.96
CA ASN A 10 -0.69 18.08 19.26
C ASN A 10 0.35 17.24 19.99
N LEU A 11 0.19 15.92 20.00
CA LEU A 11 1.14 14.99 20.59
C LEU A 11 2.54 15.12 19.99
N ILE A 12 2.66 15.25 18.66
CA ILE A 12 3.96 15.50 18.01
C ILE A 12 4.57 16.81 18.49
N ASN A 13 3.79 17.88 18.57
CA ASN A 13 4.28 19.18 19.03
C ASN A 13 4.80 19.14 20.47
N GLU A 14 4.13 18.37 21.33
CA GLU A 14 4.45 18.25 22.74
C GLU A 14 5.61 17.30 23.03
N LYS A 15 5.71 16.17 22.31
CA LYS A 15 6.58 15.04 22.71
C LYS A 15 7.77 14.75 21.78
N ALA A 16 7.82 15.34 20.58
CA ALA A 16 8.96 15.15 19.70
C ALA A 16 10.16 16.00 20.17
N ILE A 17 11.34 15.37 20.23
CA ILE A 17 12.54 15.96 20.86
C ILE A 17 13.11 17.12 20.03
N THR A 18 12.98 17.06 18.71
CA THR A 18 13.59 18.04 17.79
C THR A 18 12.63 18.43 16.68
N GLU A 19 12.81 19.63 16.11
CA GLU A 19 12.07 20.08 14.92
C GLU A 19 12.24 19.13 13.72
N LYS A 20 13.42 18.52 13.58
CA LYS A 20 13.66 17.50 12.55
C LYS A 20 12.80 16.25 12.78
N ALA A 21 12.69 15.78 14.03
CA ALA A 21 11.82 14.66 14.37
C ALA A 21 10.33 15.02 14.15
N LYS A 22 9.90 16.23 14.51
CA LYS A 22 8.54 16.72 14.22
C LYS A 22 8.20 16.66 12.74
N ALA A 23 9.08 17.17 11.88
CA ALA A 23 8.89 17.13 10.43
C ALA A 23 8.71 15.70 9.91
N LEU A 24 9.51 14.75 10.41
CA LEU A 24 9.41 13.33 10.04
C LEU A 24 8.13 12.66 10.56
N TYR A 25 7.65 13.02 11.76
CA TYR A 25 6.35 12.56 12.24
C TYR A 25 5.20 13.12 11.42
N TYR A 26 5.25 14.39 11.00
CA TYR A 26 4.26 14.96 10.09
C TYR A 26 4.26 14.26 8.73
N GLN A 27 5.44 14.01 8.17
CA GLN A 27 5.55 13.22 6.94
C GLN A 27 5.00 11.80 7.12
N THR A 28 5.19 11.20 8.29
CA THR A 28 4.60 9.89 8.61
C THR A 28 3.07 9.94 8.57
N LEU A 29 2.44 10.96 9.18
CA LEU A 29 0.98 11.14 9.14
C LEU A 29 0.45 11.36 7.72
N ILE A 30 1.09 12.24 6.95
CA ILE A 30 0.67 12.54 5.57
C ILE A 30 0.73 11.27 4.71
N ASN A 31 1.83 10.53 4.78
CA ASN A 31 1.95 9.28 4.02
C ASN A 31 0.99 8.20 4.54
N PHE A 32 0.64 8.22 5.83
CA PHE A 32 -0.35 7.29 6.38
C PHE A 32 -1.77 7.57 5.85
N GLU A 33 -2.16 8.84 5.66
CA GLU A 33 -3.43 9.17 5.01
C GLU A 33 -3.46 8.68 3.55
N ILE A 34 -2.36 8.88 2.80
CA ILE A 34 -2.22 8.37 1.43
C ILE A 34 -2.33 6.84 1.41
N TYR A 35 -1.70 6.18 2.38
CA TYR A 35 -1.77 4.72 2.53
C TYR A 35 -3.21 4.26 2.74
N LYS A 36 -3.94 4.86 3.70
CA LYS A 36 -5.34 4.52 3.99
C LYS A 36 -6.26 4.72 2.78
N ASP A 37 -6.13 5.85 2.07
CA ASP A 37 -6.91 6.10 0.85
C ASP A 37 -6.61 5.05 -0.23
N SER A 38 -5.33 4.69 -0.41
CA SER A 38 -4.92 3.67 -1.37
C SER A 38 -5.50 2.29 -1.01
N VAL A 39 -5.50 1.91 0.26
CA VAL A 39 -6.14 0.67 0.75
C VAL A 39 -7.63 0.66 0.41
N MET A 40 -8.34 1.76 0.65
CA MET A 40 -9.77 1.88 0.32
C MET A 40 -10.02 1.72 -1.18
N ARG A 41 -9.21 2.37 -2.03
CA ARG A 41 -9.33 2.28 -3.49
C ARG A 41 -9.02 0.88 -4.00
N ILE A 42 -7.98 0.22 -3.49
CA ILE A 42 -7.67 -1.19 -3.83
C ILE A 42 -8.85 -2.10 -3.48
N ASN A 43 -9.41 -1.94 -2.28
CA ASN A 43 -10.58 -2.73 -1.85
C ASN A 43 -11.77 -2.56 -2.80
N SER A 44 -12.08 -1.32 -3.18
CA SER A 44 -13.16 -1.03 -4.12
C SER A 44 -12.89 -1.62 -5.51
N ASN A 45 -11.69 -1.41 -6.06
CA ASN A 45 -11.34 -1.87 -7.40
C ASN A 45 -11.30 -3.40 -7.49
N MET A 46 -10.76 -4.09 -6.46
CA MET A 46 -10.78 -5.55 -6.40
C MET A 46 -12.19 -6.11 -6.27
N LYS A 47 -13.08 -5.45 -5.52
CA LYS A 47 -14.50 -5.85 -5.45
C LYS A 47 -15.18 -5.76 -6.81
N ASN A 48 -14.95 -4.66 -7.54
CA ASN A 48 -15.49 -4.46 -8.88
C ASN A 48 -14.92 -5.46 -9.89
N LEU A 49 -13.63 -5.76 -9.80
CA LEU A 49 -12.96 -6.75 -10.66
C LEU A 49 -13.54 -8.15 -10.43
N ASN A 50 -13.70 -8.56 -9.16
CA ASN A 50 -14.30 -9.85 -8.81
C ASN A 50 -15.77 -9.94 -9.23
N TYR A 51 -16.54 -8.86 -9.07
CA TYR A 51 -17.92 -8.80 -9.52
C TYR A 51 -18.03 -8.96 -11.04
N ASN A 52 -17.19 -8.27 -11.83
CA ASN A 52 -17.17 -8.39 -13.29
C ASN A 52 -16.80 -9.82 -13.74
N ASN A 53 -15.83 -10.44 -13.07
CA ASN A 53 -15.46 -11.83 -13.34
C ASN A 53 -16.62 -12.80 -13.05
N PHE A 54 -17.37 -12.56 -11.97
CA PHE A 54 -18.56 -13.35 -11.63
C PHE A 54 -19.72 -13.11 -12.60
N ALA A 55 -19.99 -11.85 -12.95
CA ALA A 55 -21.03 -11.47 -13.90
C ALA A 55 -20.80 -12.15 -15.26
N LYS A 56 -19.55 -12.20 -15.76
CA LYS A 56 -19.18 -12.95 -16.97
C LYS A 56 -19.55 -14.43 -16.90
N VAL A 57 -19.40 -15.07 -15.74
CA VAL A 57 -19.69 -16.50 -15.56
C VAL A 57 -21.20 -16.76 -15.47
N GLN A 58 -21.98 -15.83 -14.90
CA GLN A 58 -23.43 -15.98 -14.76
C GLN A 58 -24.23 -15.46 -15.96
N SER A 59 -23.73 -14.47 -16.70
CA SER A 59 -24.39 -13.87 -17.86
C SER A 59 -24.16 -14.64 -19.16
N CYS A 60 -23.89 -15.95 -19.11
CA CYS A 60 -23.88 -16.88 -20.25
C CYS A 60 -25.24 -16.98 -20.98
N HIS A 61 -26.14 -15.99 -20.84
CA HIS A 61 -27.31 -15.78 -21.68
C HIS A 61 -26.96 -14.91 -22.90
N MET A 62 -26.26 -15.53 -23.86
CA MET A 62 -26.47 -15.47 -25.33
C MET A 62 -26.81 -14.16 -26.08
N THR A 63 -26.71 -12.95 -25.53
CA THR A 63 -27.20 -11.73 -26.24
C THR A 63 -26.17 -10.66 -26.60
N ASP A 64 -24.95 -10.66 -26.04
CA ASP A 64 -24.02 -9.54 -26.31
C ASP A 64 -22.96 -9.76 -27.43
N GLY A 65 -22.85 -10.98 -27.99
CA GLY A 65 -21.94 -11.27 -29.11
C GLY A 65 -20.47 -10.84 -28.89
N LEU A 66 -19.70 -10.69 -29.98
CA LEU A 66 -18.29 -10.24 -29.97
C LEU A 66 -18.10 -8.86 -29.30
N PHE A 67 -19.10 -7.98 -29.35
CA PHE A 67 -19.03 -6.62 -28.80
C PHE A 67 -19.15 -6.59 -27.26
N GLY A 68 -19.91 -7.51 -26.67
CA GLY A 68 -19.95 -7.69 -25.22
C GLY A 68 -18.63 -8.17 -24.65
N GLU A 69 -18.03 -9.17 -25.30
CA GLU A 69 -16.74 -9.72 -24.90
C GLU A 69 -15.64 -8.66 -24.92
N GLN A 70 -15.60 -7.83 -25.97
CA GLN A 70 -14.64 -6.73 -26.06
C GLN A 70 -14.83 -5.68 -24.95
N LYS A 71 -16.07 -5.27 -24.65
CA LYS A 71 -16.34 -4.35 -23.53
C LYS A 71 -15.94 -4.95 -22.19
N HIS A 72 -16.18 -6.24 -21.96
CA HIS A 72 -15.75 -6.91 -20.73
C HIS A 72 -14.23 -6.90 -20.57
N LEU A 73 -13.49 -7.20 -21.64
CA LEU A 73 -12.03 -7.13 -21.65
C LEU A 73 -11.51 -5.71 -21.37
N GLU A 74 -12.15 -4.69 -21.95
CA GLU A 74 -11.81 -3.28 -21.69
C GLU A 74 -12.05 -2.91 -20.21
N TYR A 75 -13.20 -3.28 -19.63
CA TYR A 75 -13.50 -3.04 -18.21
C TYR A 75 -12.54 -3.77 -17.27
N GLU A 76 -12.23 -5.04 -17.55
CA GLU A 76 -11.26 -5.83 -16.80
C GLU A 76 -9.88 -5.17 -16.84
N THR A 77 -9.44 -4.73 -18.02
CA THR A 77 -8.15 -4.05 -18.22
C THR A 77 -8.08 -2.75 -17.42
N VAL A 78 -9.11 -1.91 -17.49
CA VAL A 78 -9.16 -0.65 -16.73
C VAL A 78 -9.10 -0.91 -15.21
N LEU A 79 -9.82 -1.92 -14.72
CA LEU A 79 -9.80 -2.26 -13.29
C LEU A 79 -8.44 -2.81 -12.86
N LYS A 80 -7.78 -3.64 -13.68
CA LYS A 80 -6.41 -4.11 -13.43
C LYS A 80 -5.43 -2.94 -13.34
N ILE A 81 -5.47 -2.00 -14.29
CA ILE A 81 -4.62 -0.79 -14.27
C ILE A 81 -4.85 0.01 -12.99
N LYS A 82 -6.12 0.21 -12.60
CA LYS A 82 -6.45 0.90 -11.34
C LYS A 82 -5.90 0.17 -10.13
N VAL A 83 -5.98 -1.15 -10.05
CA VAL A 83 -5.40 -1.93 -8.95
C VAL A 83 -3.89 -1.73 -8.89
N THR A 84 -3.19 -1.85 -10.02
CA THR A 84 -1.74 -1.62 -10.11
C THR A 84 -1.34 -0.22 -9.65
N ALA A 85 -1.99 0.83 -10.16
CA ALA A 85 -1.70 2.21 -9.81
C ALA A 85 -1.88 2.49 -8.30
N ASN A 86 -2.94 1.94 -7.69
CA ASN A 86 -3.14 2.10 -6.25
C ASN A 86 -2.14 1.27 -5.43
N LEU A 87 -1.70 0.11 -5.92
CA LEU A 87 -0.65 -0.67 -5.26
C LEU A 87 0.71 0.03 -5.28
N ILE A 88 1.07 0.71 -6.39
CA ILE A 88 2.27 1.54 -6.47
C ILE A 88 2.22 2.63 -5.39
N THR A 89 1.09 3.34 -5.32
CA THR A 89 0.88 4.40 -4.32
C THR A 89 0.95 3.86 -2.88
N LEU A 90 0.35 2.69 -2.64
CA LEU A 90 0.36 2.01 -1.34
C LEU A 90 1.78 1.61 -0.92
N ILE A 91 2.55 0.98 -1.81
CA ILE A 91 3.90 0.50 -1.51
C ILE A 91 4.85 1.68 -1.31
N THR A 92 4.76 2.71 -2.15
CA THR A 92 5.60 3.90 -2.02
C THR A 92 5.31 4.68 -0.74
N SER A 93 4.03 4.84 -0.38
CA SER A 93 3.65 5.50 0.88
C SER A 93 4.10 4.70 2.10
N ALA A 94 3.93 3.37 2.10
CA ALA A 94 4.43 2.48 3.17
C ALA A 94 5.95 2.58 3.34
N HIS A 95 6.72 2.51 2.24
CA HIS A 95 8.17 2.66 2.27
C HIS A 95 8.59 4.02 2.87
N ARG A 96 7.91 5.11 2.50
CA ARG A 96 8.15 6.45 3.07
C ARG A 96 7.85 6.52 4.56
N ILE A 97 6.74 5.93 5.02
CA ILE A 97 6.41 5.82 6.46
C ILE A 97 7.56 5.16 7.22
N ILE A 98 7.99 3.98 6.76
CA ILE A 98 9.06 3.20 7.41
C ILE A 98 10.37 3.99 7.43
N THR A 99 10.71 4.66 6.33
CA THR A 99 11.90 5.51 6.23
C THR A 99 11.85 6.67 7.22
N CYS A 100 10.70 7.37 7.32
CA CYS A 100 10.52 8.46 8.27
C CYS A 100 10.67 7.98 9.72
N ILE A 101 10.04 6.85 10.05
CA ILE A 101 10.13 6.23 11.39
C ILE A 101 11.56 5.83 11.73
N LYS A 102 12.29 5.21 10.80
CA LYS A 102 13.72 4.85 10.98
C LYS A 102 14.57 6.10 11.21
N ASN A 103 14.29 7.19 10.51
CA ASN A 103 14.98 8.46 10.70
C ASN A 103 14.63 9.12 12.04
N CYS A 104 13.36 9.10 12.47
CA CYS A 104 12.97 9.56 13.81
C CYS A 104 13.75 8.80 14.90
N ARG A 105 13.80 7.47 14.80
CA ARG A 105 14.55 6.61 15.72
C ARG A 105 16.03 6.99 15.79
N ASN A 106 16.66 7.24 14.65
CA ASN A 106 18.09 7.60 14.59
C ASN A 106 18.38 8.98 15.18
N ILE A 107 17.43 9.91 15.09
CA ILE A 107 17.55 11.28 15.63
C ILE A 107 17.29 11.30 17.13
N GLU A 108 16.23 10.63 17.57
CA GLU A 108 15.81 10.71 18.97
C GLU A 108 16.61 9.80 19.89
N GLN A 109 17.13 8.67 19.38
CA GLN A 109 18.00 7.72 20.09
C GLN A 109 17.50 7.26 21.47
N SER A 110 16.21 7.43 21.73
CA SER A 110 15.58 7.13 23.01
C SER A 110 15.34 5.62 23.18
N GLU A 111 15.30 5.17 24.44
CA GLU A 111 15.12 3.76 24.83
C GLU A 111 13.74 3.19 24.43
N ASP A 112 12.73 4.04 24.34
CA ASP A 112 11.35 3.71 23.94
C ASP A 112 11.28 3.04 22.56
N TRP A 113 12.17 3.41 21.63
CA TRP A 113 12.28 2.82 20.29
C TRP A 113 12.64 1.33 20.27
N LYS A 114 13.21 0.78 21.35
CA LYS A 114 13.60 -0.64 21.40
C LYS A 114 12.41 -1.57 21.19
N ARG A 115 11.23 -1.18 21.67
CA ARG A 115 9.99 -1.98 21.58
C ARG A 115 9.47 -2.09 20.14
N LEU A 116 9.77 -1.11 19.29
CA LEU A 116 9.32 -1.05 17.89
C LEU A 116 10.26 -1.73 16.90
N LYS A 117 11.47 -2.12 17.34
CA LYS A 117 12.53 -2.64 16.45
C LYS A 117 12.05 -3.81 15.58
N THR A 118 11.34 -4.77 16.17
CA THR A 118 10.84 -5.94 15.45
C THR A 118 9.78 -5.56 14.41
N LEU A 119 8.85 -4.68 14.78
CA LEU A 119 7.76 -4.25 13.91
C LEU A 119 8.27 -3.41 12.73
N ILE A 120 9.27 -2.55 12.97
CA ILE A 120 9.97 -1.81 11.91
C ILE A 120 10.65 -2.80 10.96
N ALA A 121 11.39 -3.80 11.47
CA ALA A 121 12.11 -4.76 10.63
C ALA A 121 11.17 -5.61 9.76
N ILE A 122 10.03 -6.04 10.30
CA ILE A 122 9.00 -6.79 9.55
C ILE A 122 8.46 -5.93 8.40
N ASN A 123 8.09 -4.68 8.68
CA ASN A 123 7.54 -3.77 7.68
C ASN A 123 8.60 -3.37 6.62
N ASP A 124 9.84 -3.11 7.03
CA ASP A 124 10.97 -2.79 6.15
C ASP A 124 11.25 -3.92 5.15
N LYS A 125 11.10 -5.18 5.58
CA LYS A 125 11.20 -6.35 4.70
C LYS A 125 10.02 -6.46 3.74
N ASN A 126 8.81 -6.17 4.21
CA ASN A 126 7.59 -6.29 3.40
C ASN A 126 7.45 -5.18 2.35
N TYR A 127 7.98 -4.00 2.62
CA TYR A 127 7.93 -2.82 1.77
C TYR A 127 9.35 -2.32 1.44
N ASP A 128 10.23 -3.25 1.10
CA ASP A 128 11.63 -2.94 0.83
C ASP A 128 11.82 -2.14 -0.47
N ASN A 129 13.02 -1.60 -0.66
CA ASN A 129 13.35 -0.85 -1.87
C ASN A 129 13.20 -1.69 -3.15
N ASN A 130 13.40 -3.01 -3.08
CA ASN A 130 13.30 -3.88 -4.24
C ASN A 130 11.84 -3.96 -4.71
N LEU A 131 10.91 -4.18 -3.78
CA LEU A 131 9.48 -4.17 -4.09
C LEU A 131 9.05 -2.80 -4.64
N ARG A 132 9.51 -1.69 -4.05
CA ARG A 132 9.18 -0.34 -4.55
C ARG A 132 9.68 -0.14 -5.98
N ASN A 133 10.96 -0.39 -6.24
CA ASN A 133 11.58 -0.24 -7.56
C ASN A 133 10.88 -1.14 -8.59
N PHE A 134 10.51 -2.35 -8.17
CA PHE A 134 9.79 -3.29 -9.01
C PHE A 134 8.39 -2.76 -9.40
N MET A 135 7.66 -2.19 -8.45
CA MET A 135 6.36 -1.56 -8.74
C MET A 135 6.48 -0.34 -9.65
N GLU A 136 7.56 0.45 -9.51
CA GLU A 136 7.88 1.54 -10.44
C GLU A 136 8.12 1.00 -11.87
N HIS A 137 8.85 -0.11 -12.03
CA HIS A 137 9.02 -0.76 -13.34
C HIS A 137 7.71 -1.32 -13.91
N LEU A 138 6.80 -1.82 -13.08
CA LEU A 138 5.47 -2.23 -13.54
C LEU A 138 4.67 -1.06 -14.10
N ASP A 139 4.79 0.13 -13.52
CA ASP A 139 4.13 1.35 -14.03
C ASP A 139 4.63 1.71 -15.44
N GLU A 140 5.95 1.62 -15.65
CA GLU A 140 6.58 1.82 -16.96
C GLU A 140 6.10 0.79 -17.99
N LYS A 141 5.90 -0.47 -17.58
CA LYS A 141 5.35 -1.52 -18.46
C LYS A 141 3.86 -1.28 -18.74
N ALA A 142 3.10 -0.84 -17.74
CA ALA A 142 1.67 -0.52 -17.85
C ALA A 142 1.40 0.62 -18.81
N SER A 143 2.16 1.72 -18.68
CA SER A 143 2.04 2.90 -19.54
C SER A 143 2.37 2.62 -21.01
N LYS A 144 3.23 1.64 -21.28
CA LYS A 144 3.58 1.18 -22.63
C LYS A 144 2.63 0.11 -23.19
N GLN A 145 1.55 -0.24 -22.48
CA GLN A 145 0.59 -1.30 -22.85
C GLN A 145 1.21 -2.70 -23.03
N ASN A 146 2.39 -2.95 -22.44
CA ASN A 146 3.06 -4.25 -22.49
C ASN A 146 2.69 -5.16 -21.32
N LEU A 147 1.60 -4.83 -20.60
CA LEU A 147 1.06 -5.68 -19.55
C LEU A 147 0.21 -6.79 -20.16
N ASP A 148 0.72 -8.01 -20.08
CA ASP A 148 -0.08 -9.22 -20.28
C ASP A 148 -0.12 -10.03 -18.98
N ASN A 149 -0.95 -11.09 -18.97
CA ASN A 149 -1.07 -11.97 -17.80
C ASN A 149 0.22 -12.77 -17.50
N SER A 150 1.24 -12.73 -18.37
CA SER A 150 2.52 -13.39 -18.15
C SER A 150 3.48 -12.54 -17.32
N ASN A 151 3.41 -11.21 -17.45
CA ASN A 151 4.27 -10.26 -16.74
C ASN A 151 3.76 -9.92 -15.33
N ALA A 152 2.44 -9.74 -15.17
CA ALA A 152 1.84 -9.46 -13.88
C ALA A 152 0.36 -9.86 -13.82
N TYR A 153 -0.03 -10.56 -12.75
CA TYR A 153 -1.44 -10.84 -12.47
C TYR A 153 -1.73 -10.82 -10.96
N PHE A 154 -2.98 -10.51 -10.64
CA PHE A 154 -3.50 -10.56 -9.27
C PHE A 154 -4.44 -11.75 -9.14
N THR A 155 -4.32 -12.50 -8.05
CA THR A 155 -5.28 -13.59 -7.77
C THR A 155 -6.49 -13.09 -6.97
N PRO A 156 -7.60 -13.86 -6.93
CA PRO A 156 -8.74 -13.56 -6.07
C PRO A 156 -8.36 -13.41 -4.58
N GLU A 157 -7.33 -14.13 -4.15
CA GLU A 157 -6.74 -14.04 -2.80
C GLU A 157 -5.86 -12.80 -2.60
N ARG A 158 -5.90 -11.83 -3.53
CA ARG A 158 -5.18 -10.54 -3.45
C ARG A 158 -3.68 -10.74 -3.30
N THR A 159 -3.16 -11.65 -4.11
CA THR A 159 -1.72 -11.81 -4.29
C THR A 159 -1.35 -11.27 -5.65
N LEU A 160 -0.43 -10.31 -5.68
CA LEU A 160 0.23 -9.88 -6.90
C LEU A 160 1.38 -10.84 -7.17
N PHE A 161 1.31 -11.50 -8.31
CA PHE A 161 2.41 -12.27 -8.88
C PHE A 161 3.01 -11.49 -10.01
N CYS A 162 4.32 -11.30 -9.96
CA CYS A 162 5.04 -10.75 -11.08
C CYS A 162 6.30 -11.54 -11.35
N SER A 163 6.50 -11.75 -12.64
CA SER A 163 7.61 -12.50 -13.22
C SER A 163 8.32 -11.54 -14.16
N ASP A 164 9.57 -11.21 -13.83
CA ASP A 164 10.51 -10.61 -14.78
C ASP A 164 11.72 -11.54 -14.92
N ASP A 165 12.51 -11.39 -15.99
CA ASP A 165 13.65 -12.26 -16.36
C ASP A 165 14.67 -12.48 -15.23
N LYS A 166 14.62 -11.64 -14.19
CA LYS A 166 15.55 -11.64 -13.04
C LYS A 166 14.87 -11.81 -11.68
N VAL A 167 13.56 -11.64 -11.54
CA VAL A 167 12.89 -11.58 -10.23
C VAL A 167 11.47 -12.14 -10.29
N ASN A 168 11.18 -13.07 -9.37
CA ASN A 168 9.83 -13.52 -9.06
C ASN A 168 9.39 -12.89 -7.74
N ILE A 169 8.50 -11.89 -7.82
CA ILE A 169 7.96 -11.24 -6.62
C ILE A 169 6.53 -11.71 -6.39
N ARG A 170 6.27 -12.08 -5.13
CA ARG A 170 4.93 -12.37 -4.62
C ARG A 170 4.60 -11.37 -3.52
N PHE A 171 3.67 -10.46 -3.80
CA PHE A 171 3.20 -9.49 -2.82
C PHE A 171 1.76 -9.80 -2.41
N LYS A 172 1.53 -9.98 -1.11
CA LYS A 172 0.19 -10.16 -0.55
C LYS A 172 -0.35 -8.82 -0.07
N PHE A 173 -1.52 -8.44 -0.58
CA PHE A 173 -2.24 -7.23 -0.19
C PHE A 173 -3.65 -7.56 0.29
N ASP A 174 -3.81 -8.73 0.92
CA ASP A 174 -5.00 -9.05 1.67
C ASP A 174 -5.10 -8.14 2.93
N PRO A 175 -6.31 -7.97 3.51
CA PRO A 175 -6.50 -7.07 4.64
C PRO A 175 -5.56 -7.32 5.83
N LYS A 176 -5.15 -8.58 6.07
CA LYS A 176 -4.23 -8.91 7.15
C LYS A 176 -2.82 -8.37 6.87
N SER A 177 -2.34 -8.55 5.64
CA SER A 177 -1.03 -8.02 5.23
C SER A 177 -0.97 -6.48 5.23
N LEU A 178 -2.08 -5.82 4.92
CA LEU A 178 -2.18 -4.36 4.91
C LEU A 178 -2.26 -3.73 6.32
N ASN A 179 -2.73 -4.47 7.34
CA ASN A 179 -2.80 -3.95 8.70
C ASN A 179 -1.44 -3.68 9.36
N ASN A 180 -0.36 -4.31 8.89
CA ASN A 180 0.97 -4.17 9.52
C ASN A 180 1.48 -2.70 9.59
N ILE A 181 1.07 -1.85 8.64
CA ILE A 181 1.42 -0.42 8.63
C ILE A 181 0.56 0.36 9.62
N ASN A 182 -0.74 0.03 9.75
CA ASN A 182 -1.60 0.61 10.78
C ASN A 182 -1.05 0.32 12.17
N ASP A 183 -0.72 -0.95 12.44
CA ASP A 183 -0.14 -1.38 13.70
C ASP A 183 1.18 -0.65 13.99
N LEU A 184 2.05 -0.49 12.98
CA LEU A 184 3.31 0.25 13.13
C LEU A 184 3.07 1.72 13.50
N VAL A 185 2.18 2.41 12.79
CA VAL A 185 1.89 3.82 13.04
C VAL A 185 1.25 4.00 14.42
N ASP A 186 0.30 3.14 14.79
CA ASP A 186 -0.37 3.22 16.09
C ASP A 186 0.60 2.95 17.25
N GLU A 187 1.49 1.98 17.12
CA GLU A 187 2.52 1.71 18.14
C GLU A 187 3.55 2.85 18.26
N VAL A 188 3.89 3.53 17.14
CA VAL A 188 4.72 4.75 17.18
C VAL A 188 4.03 5.87 17.96
N PHE A 189 2.74 6.09 17.74
CA PHE A 189 2.01 7.15 18.45
C PHE A 189 1.75 6.78 19.92
N LYS A 190 1.44 5.53 20.25
CA LYS A 190 1.39 5.07 21.65
C LYS A 190 2.73 5.23 22.36
N MET A 191 3.84 5.00 21.66
CA MET A 191 5.17 5.24 22.23
C MET A 191 5.35 6.73 22.57
N LEU A 192 4.95 7.64 21.67
CA LEU A 192 4.97 9.08 21.92
C LEU A 192 4.06 9.50 23.08
N GLU A 193 2.85 8.95 23.18
CA GLU A 193 1.91 9.23 24.29
C GLU A 193 2.50 8.85 25.65
N ASN A 194 3.20 7.72 25.71
CA ASN A 194 3.82 7.21 26.93
C ASN A 194 5.19 7.84 27.25
N ARG A 195 5.69 8.72 26.38
CA ARG A 195 6.94 9.43 26.61
C ARG A 195 6.69 10.51 27.66
N ASN A 196 7.37 10.43 28.80
CA ASN A 196 7.26 11.40 29.89
C ASN A 196 7.82 12.76 29.46
#